data_AF-A0A3D1KPS0-F1
#
_entry.id   AF-A0A3D1KPS0-F1
#
_cell.length_a   1.000
_cell.length_b   1.000
_cell.length_c   1.000
_cell.angle_alpha   90.00
_cell.angle_beta   90.00
_cell.angle_gamma   90.00
#
_symmetry.space_group_name_H-M   'P 1'
#
loop_
_entity.id
_entity.type
_entity.pdbx_description
1 polymer ?
#
loop_
_entity_poly.entity_id
_entity_poly.type
_entity_poly.pdbx_seq_one_letter_code
_entity_poly.pdbx_strand_id
1 'polypeptide(L)'
;MQQRKFIDYFIISLKGVAMGAADVVPGVSGGTIAFISGIYEELLSSISGINIANIKLLKKEGFKAAWKAINGNFLLALLSGIFISIISLAKLISWLLENKPILVWSFFFGLVLASILFVGKQIEKWNAPTIILFIIGAFAAYFITTLHP
;
A
#
# COMPACT_ATOMS: atom_id res chain seq x y z
N MET A 1 -3.43 20.93 -2.31
CA MET A 1 -3.41 19.99 -3.46
C MET A 1 -2.22 20.35 -4.32
N GLN A 2 -1.20 19.50 -4.33
CA GLN A 2 -0.10 19.64 -5.28
C GLN A 2 -0.68 19.62 -6.71
N GLN A 3 -0.23 20.52 -7.57
CA GLN A 3 -0.57 20.50 -8.99
C GLN A 3 0.05 19.23 -9.60
N ARG A 4 -0.76 18.17 -9.72
CA ARG A 4 -0.35 16.92 -10.35
C ARG A 4 -0.48 17.01 -11.85
N LYS A 5 0.56 16.54 -12.53
CA LYS A 5 0.55 16.32 -13.97
C LYS A 5 -0.13 14.99 -14.27
N PHE A 6 -0.55 14.82 -15.52
CA PHE A 6 -1.16 13.56 -15.98
C PHE A 6 -0.26 12.34 -15.70
N ILE A 7 1.05 12.50 -15.86
CA ILE A 7 2.03 11.44 -15.60
C ILE A 7 2.00 10.95 -14.14
N ASP A 8 1.71 11.83 -13.18
CA ASP A 8 1.67 11.46 -11.77
C ASP A 8 0.50 10.51 -11.51
N TYR A 9 -0.66 10.78 -12.11
CA TYR A 9 -1.83 9.91 -12.01
C TYR A 9 -1.62 8.58 -12.73
N PHE A 10 -0.90 8.59 -13.86
CA PHE A 10 -0.50 7.35 -14.52
C PHE A 10 0.41 6.50 -13.62
N ILE A 11 1.41 7.12 -12.98
CA ILE A 11 2.29 6.45 -12.00
C ILE A 11 1.49 5.92 -10.81
N ILE A 12 0.55 6.70 -10.27
CA ILE A 12 -0.33 6.24 -9.18
C ILE A 12 -1.17 5.04 -9.62
N SER A 13 -1.67 5.04 -10.86
CA SER A 13 -2.43 3.91 -11.40
C SER A 13 -1.54 2.66 -11.51
N LEU A 14 -0.28 2.78 -11.96
CA LEU A 14 0.68 1.67 -11.96
C LEU A 14 0.98 1.16 -10.54
N LYS A 15 1.09 2.05 -9.55
CA LYS A 15 1.20 1.64 -8.13
C LYS A 15 -0.05 0.88 -7.68
N GLY A 16 -1.23 1.31 -8.11
CA GLY A 16 -2.49 0.60 -7.90
C GLY A 16 -2.47 -0.80 -8.54
N VAL A 17 -1.91 -0.93 -9.74
CA VAL A 17 -1.76 -2.23 -10.40
C VAL A 17 -0.88 -3.17 -9.56
N ALA A 18 0.26 -2.67 -9.08
CA ALA A 18 1.15 -3.42 -8.22
C ALA A 18 0.49 -3.82 -6.89
N MET A 19 -0.30 -2.92 -6.27
CA MET A 19 -1.08 -3.23 -5.08
C MET A 19 -2.10 -4.34 -5.34
N GLY A 20 -2.88 -4.24 -6.41
CA GLY A 20 -3.88 -5.25 -6.77
C GLY A 20 -3.25 -6.61 -7.08
N ALA A 21 -2.06 -6.64 -7.68
CA ALA A 21 -1.36 -7.90 -7.96
C ALA A 21 -0.84 -8.55 -6.67
N ALA A 22 -0.39 -7.74 -5.72
CA ALA A 22 0.06 -8.20 -4.41
C ALA A 22 -1.09 -8.78 -3.58
N ASP A 23 -2.28 -8.18 -3.62
CA ASP A 23 -3.46 -8.68 -2.88
C ASP A 23 -3.98 -10.04 -3.38
N VAL A 24 -3.62 -10.46 -4.61
CA VAL A 24 -3.93 -11.81 -5.10
C VAL A 24 -3.00 -12.87 -4.50
N VAL A 25 -1.81 -12.47 -4.01
CA VAL A 25 -0.83 -13.38 -3.44
C VAL A 25 -1.07 -13.59 -1.94
N PRO A 26 -1.29 -14.84 -1.49
CA PRO A 26 -1.52 -15.11 -0.07
C PRO A 26 -0.37 -14.61 0.80
N GLY A 27 -0.71 -13.90 1.88
CA GLY A 27 0.28 -13.39 2.84
C GLY A 27 1.01 -12.11 2.43
N VAL A 28 0.69 -11.52 1.26
CA VAL A 28 1.20 -10.20 0.84
C VAL A 28 0.07 -9.18 0.90
N SER A 29 0.30 -8.04 1.56
CA SER A 29 -0.67 -6.95 1.63
C SER A 29 -0.35 -5.86 0.60
N GLY A 30 -1.37 -5.41 -0.15
CA GLY A 30 -1.30 -4.21 -0.98
C GLY A 30 -0.93 -2.95 -0.19
N GLY A 31 -1.23 -2.91 1.12
CA GLY A 31 -0.77 -1.84 2.01
C GLY A 31 0.76 -1.76 2.13
N THR A 32 1.45 -2.91 2.14
CA THR A 32 2.92 -2.96 2.12
C THR A 32 3.48 -2.40 0.81
N ILE A 33 2.84 -2.68 -0.31
CA ILE A 33 3.21 -2.09 -1.61
C ILE A 33 2.97 -0.59 -1.64
N ALA A 34 1.86 -0.11 -1.08
CA ALA A 34 1.59 1.31 -0.93
C ALA A 34 2.67 2.02 -0.10
N PHE A 35 3.16 1.36 0.95
CA PHE A 35 4.22 1.86 1.82
C PHE A 35 5.56 1.94 1.10
N ILE A 36 6.01 0.84 0.49
CA ILE A 36 7.28 0.79 -0.25
C ILE A 36 7.27 1.75 -1.44
N SER A 37 6.13 1.93 -2.09
CA SER A 37 5.98 2.86 -3.21
C SER A 37 5.77 4.32 -2.79
N GLY A 38 5.74 4.61 -1.48
CA GLY A 38 5.68 5.96 -0.91
C GLY A 38 4.32 6.66 -1.05
N ILE A 39 3.24 5.92 -1.26
CA ILE A 39 1.87 6.48 -1.35
C ILE A 39 1.01 6.16 -0.13
N TYR A 40 1.56 5.47 0.87
CA TYR A 40 0.81 4.99 2.02
C TYR A 40 0.18 6.11 2.85
N GLU A 41 0.95 7.13 3.21
CA GLU A 41 0.43 8.29 3.96
C GLU A 41 -0.66 9.04 3.19
N GLU A 42 -0.49 9.16 1.87
CA GLU A 42 -1.51 9.77 1.03
C GLU A 42 -2.78 8.91 0.95
N LEU A 43 -2.63 7.60 0.87
CA LEU A 43 -3.75 6.67 0.88
C LEU A 43 -4.52 6.75 2.19
N LEU A 44 -3.83 6.69 3.34
CA LEU A 44 -4.45 6.80 4.66
C LEU A 44 -5.14 8.15 4.86
N SER A 45 -4.50 9.26 4.47
CA SER A 45 -5.11 10.59 4.56
C SER A 45 -6.33 10.73 3.63
N SER A 46 -6.29 10.14 2.43
CA SER A 46 -7.42 10.16 1.50
C SER A 46 -8.60 9.33 2.01
N ILE A 47 -8.34 8.14 2.57
CA ILE A 47 -9.37 7.26 3.16
C ILE A 47 -9.95 7.88 4.44
N SER A 48 -9.12 8.41 5.34
CA SER A 48 -9.60 9.09 6.56
C SER A 48 -10.37 10.39 6.25
N GLY A 49 -10.12 10.97 5.08
CA GLY A 49 -10.94 12.04 4.51
C GLY A 49 -12.38 11.62 4.20
N ILE A 50 -12.68 10.33 4.04
CA ILE A 50 -14.04 9.81 3.83
C ILE A 50 -14.76 9.76 5.19
N ASN A 51 -15.13 10.92 5.70
CA ASN A 51 -15.80 11.09 6.99
C ASN A 51 -17.11 11.88 6.85
N ILE A 52 -17.92 11.87 7.91
CA ILE A 52 -19.25 12.51 7.94
C ILE A 52 -19.16 14.01 7.62
N ALA A 53 -18.08 14.70 8.05
CA ALA A 53 -17.90 16.12 7.78
C ALA A 53 -17.71 16.39 6.28
N ASN A 54 -16.86 15.60 5.62
CA ASN A 54 -16.59 15.75 4.18
C ASN A 54 -17.76 15.25 3.31
N ILE A 55 -18.54 14.27 3.78
CA ILE A 55 -19.79 13.87 3.10
C ILE A 55 -20.85 14.98 3.22
N LYS A 56 -20.90 15.73 4.33
CA LYS A 56 -21.79 16.90 4.45
C LYS A 56 -21.41 18.03 3.49
N LEU A 57 -20.13 18.17 3.11
CA LEU A 57 -19.71 19.12 2.06
C LEU A 57 -20.40 18.83 0.73
N LEU A 58 -20.74 17.56 0.44
CA LEU A 58 -21.47 17.19 -0.78
C LEU A 58 -22.80 17.93 -0.89
N LYS A 59 -23.52 18.08 0.24
CA LYS A 59 -24.81 18.76 0.30
C LYS A 59 -24.68 20.28 0.40
N LYS A 60 -23.58 20.80 0.97
CA LYS A 60 -23.40 22.25 1.21
C LYS A 60 -22.69 22.97 0.07
N GLU A 61 -21.61 22.38 -0.45
CA GLU A 61 -20.66 23.00 -1.39
C GLU A 61 -20.55 22.22 -2.71
N GLY A 62 -21.27 21.10 -2.82
CA GLY A 62 -21.38 20.30 -4.03
C GLY A 62 -20.30 19.21 -4.17
N PHE A 63 -20.46 18.42 -5.23
CA PHE A 63 -19.61 17.26 -5.52
C PHE A 63 -18.13 17.60 -5.64
N LYS A 64 -17.80 18.71 -6.32
CA LYS A 64 -16.41 19.11 -6.56
C LYS A 64 -15.65 19.42 -5.26
N ALA A 65 -16.31 20.04 -4.28
CA ALA A 65 -15.72 20.36 -2.98
C ALA A 65 -15.46 19.08 -2.16
N ALA A 66 -16.45 18.19 -2.09
CA ALA A 66 -16.31 16.90 -1.41
C ALA A 66 -15.25 16.00 -2.06
N TRP A 67 -15.23 15.92 -3.40
CA TRP A 67 -14.21 15.18 -4.16
C TRP A 67 -12.80 15.70 -3.89
N LYS A 68 -12.66 17.03 -3.76
CA LYS A 68 -11.41 17.67 -3.41
C LYS A 68 -10.99 17.31 -1.98
N ALA A 69 -11.93 17.35 -1.04
CA ALA A 69 -11.68 17.09 0.38
C ALA A 69 -11.15 15.68 0.65
N ILE A 70 -11.56 14.68 -0.14
CA ILE A 70 -11.13 13.28 -0.01
C ILE A 70 -9.96 12.89 -0.92
N ASN A 71 -9.38 13.87 -1.65
CA ASN A 71 -8.36 13.59 -2.68
C ASN A 71 -8.84 12.57 -3.74
N GLY A 72 -10.06 12.77 -4.24
CA GLY A 72 -10.75 11.79 -5.10
C GLY A 72 -10.00 11.45 -6.39
N ASN A 73 -9.21 12.37 -6.96
CA ASN A 73 -8.39 12.07 -8.15
C ASN A 73 -7.30 11.02 -7.85
N PHE A 74 -6.67 11.10 -6.67
CA PHE A 74 -5.70 10.09 -6.24
C PHE A 74 -6.38 8.74 -6.05
N LEU A 75 -7.50 8.72 -5.32
CA LEU A 75 -8.27 7.49 -5.09
C LEU A 75 -8.74 6.86 -6.39
N LEU A 76 -9.26 7.66 -7.32
CA LEU A 76 -9.74 7.16 -8.61
C LEU A 76 -8.59 6.57 -9.45
N ALA A 77 -7.44 7.25 -9.52
CA ALA A 77 -6.27 6.72 -10.21
C ALA A 77 -5.79 5.41 -9.56
N LEU A 78 -5.67 5.37 -8.23
CA LEU A 78 -5.20 4.18 -7.53
C LEU A 78 -6.16 2.99 -7.67
N LEU A 79 -7.46 3.23 -7.41
CA LEU A 79 -8.50 2.20 -7.48
C LEU A 79 -8.70 1.69 -8.91
N SER A 80 -8.57 2.54 -9.93
CA SER A 80 -8.60 2.08 -11.32
C SER A 80 -7.44 1.13 -11.62
N GLY A 81 -6.23 1.43 -11.13
CA GLY A 81 -5.09 0.53 -11.21
C GLY A 81 -5.32 -0.81 -10.51
N ILE A 82 -5.83 -0.79 -9.27
CA ILE A 82 -6.16 -2.00 -8.50
C ILE A 82 -7.19 -2.83 -9.25
N PHE A 83 -8.26 -2.20 -9.73
CA PHE A 83 -9.33 -2.87 -10.45
C PHE A 83 -8.85 -3.51 -11.75
N ILE A 84 -8.06 -2.78 -12.55
CA ILE A 84 -7.42 -3.31 -13.76
C ILE A 84 -6.57 -4.54 -13.42
N SER A 85 -5.79 -4.46 -12.34
CA SER A 85 -4.91 -5.56 -11.92
C SER A 85 -5.68 -6.80 -11.48
N ILE A 86 -6.71 -6.65 -10.66
CA ILE A 86 -7.52 -7.78 -10.22
C ILE A 86 -8.18 -8.46 -11.42
N ILE A 87 -8.70 -7.70 -12.40
CA ILE A 87 -9.37 -8.31 -13.56
C ILE A 87 -8.37 -8.95 -14.53
N SER A 88 -7.25 -8.29 -14.79
CA SER A 88 -6.30 -8.73 -15.83
C SER A 88 -5.20 -9.66 -15.32
N LEU A 89 -4.67 -9.43 -14.11
CA LEU A 89 -3.59 -10.20 -13.53
C LEU A 89 -4.06 -11.32 -12.59
N ALA A 90 -5.26 -11.30 -12.00
CA ALA A 90 -5.61 -12.32 -11.01
C ALA A 90 -5.51 -13.75 -11.57
N LYS A 91 -6.02 -14.00 -12.78
CA LYS A 91 -5.90 -15.33 -13.42
C LYS A 91 -4.44 -15.72 -13.67
N LEU A 92 -3.60 -14.77 -14.08
CA LEU A 92 -2.18 -15.01 -14.33
C LEU A 92 -1.43 -15.32 -13.04
N ILE A 93 -1.65 -14.51 -11.99
CA ILE A 93 -1.04 -14.70 -10.67
C ILE A 93 -1.49 -16.02 -10.06
N SER A 94 -2.78 -16.36 -10.12
CA SER A 94 -3.29 -17.65 -9.65
C SER A 94 -2.63 -18.82 -10.38
N TRP A 95 -2.54 -18.74 -11.72
CA TRP A 95 -1.85 -19.77 -12.50
C TRP A 95 -0.36 -19.86 -12.14
N LEU A 96 0.32 -18.74 -11.92
CA LEU A 96 1.73 -18.72 -11.49
C LEU A 96 1.91 -19.28 -10.08
N LEU A 97 0.97 -19.04 -9.16
CA LEU A 97 1.00 -19.62 -7.83
C LEU A 97 0.82 -21.13 -7.85
N GLU A 98 0.00 -21.66 -8.77
CA GLU A 98 -0.17 -23.11 -8.95
C GLU A 98 1.03 -23.76 -9.66
N ASN A 99 1.55 -23.13 -10.72
CA ASN A 99 2.52 -23.77 -11.61
C ASN A 99 3.98 -23.39 -11.32
N LYS A 100 4.21 -22.23 -10.71
CA LYS A 100 5.54 -21.66 -10.39
C LYS A 100 5.59 -20.99 -9.01
N PRO A 101 5.08 -21.63 -7.93
CA PRO A 101 4.97 -21.01 -6.61
C PRO A 101 6.30 -20.44 -6.12
N ILE A 102 7.39 -21.21 -6.21
CA ILE A 102 8.70 -20.82 -5.68
C ILE A 102 9.17 -19.48 -6.26
N LEU A 103 8.94 -19.23 -7.56
CA LEU A 103 9.34 -17.97 -8.20
C LEU A 103 8.52 -16.79 -7.66
N VAL A 104 7.20 -16.97 -7.52
CA VAL A 104 6.31 -15.94 -6.99
C VAL A 104 6.67 -15.63 -5.54
N TRP A 105 6.75 -16.64 -4.68
CA TRP A 105 7.13 -16.48 -3.28
C TRP A 105 8.50 -15.82 -3.14
N SER A 106 9.49 -16.23 -3.94
CA SER A 106 10.84 -15.63 -3.91
C SER A 106 10.85 -14.17 -4.35
N PHE A 107 10.04 -13.81 -5.36
CA PHE A 107 9.90 -12.42 -5.80
C PHE A 107 9.33 -11.52 -4.70
N PHE A 108 8.21 -11.93 -4.09
CA PHE A 108 7.60 -11.16 -3.00
C PHE A 108 8.45 -11.14 -1.73
N PHE A 109 9.14 -12.23 -1.40
CA PHE A 109 10.12 -12.25 -0.33
C PHE A 109 11.27 -11.25 -0.59
N GLY A 110 11.76 -11.16 -1.81
CA GLY A 110 12.75 -10.16 -2.22
C GLY A 110 12.24 -8.72 -2.04
N LEU A 111 10.99 -8.44 -2.41
CA LEU A 111 10.37 -7.13 -2.17
C LEU A 111 10.26 -6.80 -0.68
N VAL A 112 9.89 -7.77 0.16
CA VAL A 112 9.83 -7.59 1.62
C VAL A 112 11.23 -7.31 2.19
N LEU A 113 12.26 -8.08 1.79
CA LEU A 113 13.64 -7.82 2.21
C LEU A 113 14.12 -6.43 1.78
N ALA A 114 13.83 -6.02 0.54
CA ALA A 114 14.15 -4.69 0.06
C ALA A 114 13.46 -3.59 0.89
N SER A 115 12.22 -3.83 1.35
CA SER A 115 11.48 -2.91 2.21
C SER A 115 12.15 -2.72 3.57
N ILE A 116 12.69 -3.79 4.17
CA ILE A 116 13.42 -3.73 5.45
C ILE A 116 14.64 -2.81 5.30
N LEU A 117 15.39 -2.96 4.20
CA LEU A 117 16.53 -2.08 3.91
C LEU A 117 16.10 -0.63 3.69
N PHE A 118 14.99 -0.41 2.97
CA PHE A 118 14.45 0.91 2.72
C PHE A 118 14.00 1.62 4.00
N VAL A 119 13.26 0.92 4.87
CA VAL A 119 12.84 1.42 6.19
C VAL A 119 14.03 1.65 7.10
N GLY A 120 14.99 0.72 7.14
CA GLY A 120 16.19 0.85 7.96
C GLY A 120 17.01 2.10 7.62
N LYS A 121 16.99 2.55 6.35
CA LYS A 121 17.62 3.81 5.94
C LYS A 121 16.89 5.07 6.39
N GLN A 122 15.61 4.98 6.76
CA GLN A 122 14.85 6.11 7.32
C GLN A 122 15.16 6.34 8.81
N ILE A 123 15.86 5.40 9.46
CA ILE A 123 16.29 5.54 10.85
C ILE A 123 17.49 6.50 10.90
N GLU A 124 17.26 7.71 11.43
CA GLU A 124 18.28 8.78 11.48
C GLU A 124 19.49 8.45 12.37
N LYS A 125 19.28 7.70 13.46
CA LYS A 125 20.33 7.37 14.44
C LYS A 125 20.22 5.94 14.97
N TRP A 126 21.28 5.17 14.76
CA TRP A 126 21.47 3.85 15.34
C TRP A 126 22.24 3.96 16.67
N ASN A 127 21.52 4.26 17.75
CA ASN A 127 22.06 4.28 19.11
C ASN A 127 21.61 3.02 19.89
N ALA A 128 22.18 2.79 21.08
CA ALA A 128 21.86 1.64 21.90
C ALA A 128 20.34 1.49 22.19
N PRO A 129 19.59 2.56 22.55
CA PRO A 129 18.14 2.48 22.68
C PRO A 129 17.41 2.00 21.42
N THR A 130 17.74 2.53 20.24
CA THR A 130 17.12 2.12 18.97
C THR A 130 17.36 0.64 18.69
N ILE A 131 18.58 0.15 18.92
CA ILE A 131 18.93 -1.26 18.71
C ILE A 131 18.18 -2.16 19.70
N ILE A 132 18.11 -1.77 20.97
CA ILE A 132 17.38 -2.54 22.00
C ILE A 132 15.89 -2.61 21.64
N LEU A 133 15.26 -1.49 21.28
CA LEU A 133 13.86 -1.46 20.88
C LEU A 133 13.61 -2.27 19.60
N PHE A 134 14.53 -2.25 18.63
CA PHE A 134 14.43 -3.08 17.43
C PHE A 134 14.45 -4.57 17.76
N ILE A 135 15.38 -5.01 18.62
CA ILE A 135 15.47 -6.42 19.06
C ILE A 135 14.20 -6.82 19.81
N ILE A 136 13.75 -6.01 20.77
CA ILE A 136 12.52 -6.27 21.53
C ILE A 136 11.31 -6.34 20.59
N GLY A 137 11.19 -5.40 19.64
CA GLY A 137 10.12 -5.38 18.65
C GLY A 137 10.14 -6.60 17.73
N ALA A 138 11.32 -7.05 17.29
CA ALA A 138 11.47 -8.25 16.47
C ALA A 138 11.05 -9.52 17.24
N PHE A 139 11.47 -9.64 18.51
CA PHE A 139 11.04 -10.74 19.38
C PHE A 139 9.53 -10.71 19.65
N ALA A 140 8.97 -9.53 19.93
CA ALA A 140 7.54 -9.38 20.15
C ALA A 140 6.73 -9.73 18.89
N ALA A 141 7.15 -9.28 17.72
CA ALA A 141 6.53 -9.63 16.45
C ALA A 141 6.59 -11.14 16.19
N TYR A 142 7.75 -11.78 16.40
CA TYR A 142 7.89 -13.23 16.29
C TYR A 142 6.95 -13.95 17.28
N PHE A 143 6.90 -13.51 18.53
CA PHE A 143 6.02 -14.09 19.53
C PHE A 143 4.54 -14.01 19.13
N ILE A 144 4.10 -12.87 18.58
CA ILE A 144 2.74 -12.71 18.06
C ILE A 144 2.43 -13.73 16.98
N THR A 145 3.37 -14.05 16.08
CA THR A 145 3.15 -15.06 15.04
C THR A 145 2.99 -16.49 15.58
N THR A 146 3.43 -16.76 16.81
CA THR A 146 3.30 -18.08 17.46
C THR A 146 2.01 -18.21 18.29
N LEU A 147 1.32 -17.11 18.56
CA LEU A 147 0.00 -17.14 19.18
C LEU A 147 -0.97 -17.78 18.19
N HIS A 148 -1.47 -18.96 18.52
CA HIS A 148 -2.56 -19.58 17.76
C HIS A 148 -3.82 -18.75 17.97
N PRO A 149 -4.62 -18.51 16.91
CA PRO A 149 -5.87 -17.74 17.02
C PRO A 149 -6.90 -18.41 17.94
#